data_AF-A0A0Q8BEC0-F1
#
_entry.id   AF-A0A0Q8BEC0-F1
#
_cell.length_a   1.000
_cell.length_b   1.000
_cell.length_c   1.000
_cell.angle_alpha   90.00
_cell.angle_beta   90.00
_cell.angle_gamma   90.00
#
_symmetry.space_group_name_H-M   'P 1'
#
loop_
_entity.id
_entity.type
_entity.pdbx_description
1 polymer ?
#
loop_
_entity_poly.entity_id
_entity_poly.type
_entity_poly.pdbx_seq_one_letter_code
_entity_poly.pdbx_strand_id
1 'polypeptide(L)'
;MLPRKPEGLPMTRLTSEPTASIRSMDELLAVAMAMEKETAERYAGLAEHMRTVGHQDLAEVFDRLVREENGHIDLVANWSRQIQDRAPEVRPPEAVPRGVFDDEGIHLVSPELVDAYRSLAVAVRNEERAFAFWSYVAAYGATAEIRKAAERMASEELEHAKTLRRERRKAFFKNRHLRPSVQETYDLSALEMEVCTRLEEYAEMSGNKKEYRDLAHEARTLSLNLASDALQEPAPVGPAPPRSLEALCEWLADYYIDAGEHLLSQAARDRAQALATIAVKRLALIRNLGRT
;
A
#
# COMPACT_ATOMS: atom_id res chain seq x y z
N MET A 1 5.30 30.96 18.51
CA MET A 1 6.39 30.00 18.77
C MET A 1 6.22 28.88 17.75
N LEU A 2 7.04 28.86 16.69
CA LEU A 2 6.99 27.81 15.67
C LEU A 2 7.36 26.47 16.34
N PRO A 3 6.65 25.36 16.06
CA PRO A 3 7.08 24.06 16.56
C PRO A 3 8.46 23.73 15.99
N ARG A 4 9.40 23.33 16.86
CA ARG A 4 10.72 22.86 16.43
C ARG A 4 10.53 21.64 15.52
N LYS A 5 11.18 21.66 14.36
CA LYS A 5 11.31 20.49 13.48
C LYS A 5 12.02 19.37 14.26
N PRO A 6 11.51 18.14 14.27
CA PRO A 6 12.30 17.00 14.69
C PRO A 6 13.39 16.76 13.64
N GLU A 7 14.65 16.75 14.06
CA GLU A 7 15.76 16.39 13.18
C GLU A 7 15.74 14.88 12.93
N GLY A 8 15.64 14.46 11.66
CA GLY A 8 16.31 13.25 11.18
C GLY A 8 15.67 11.89 11.44
N LEU A 9 14.36 11.78 11.69
CA LEU A 9 13.69 10.48 11.63
C LEU A 9 13.07 10.28 10.25
N PRO A 10 13.53 9.29 9.45
CA PRO A 10 12.89 8.98 8.17
C PRO A 10 11.43 8.60 8.45
N MET A 11 10.49 9.34 7.85
CA MET A 11 9.11 8.87 7.76
C MET A 11 9.16 7.57 6.97
N THR A 12 8.76 6.45 7.58
CA THR A 12 8.98 5.05 7.11
C THR A 12 8.60 4.78 5.64
N ARG A 13 7.82 5.67 5.02
CA ARG A 13 7.32 5.59 3.64
C ARG A 13 7.90 6.61 2.65
N LEU A 14 8.67 7.60 3.11
CA LEU A 14 9.36 8.57 2.25
C LEU A 14 10.87 8.31 2.33
N THR A 15 11.55 8.28 1.18
CA THR A 15 13.00 8.02 1.09
C THR A 15 13.84 9.22 1.56
N SER A 16 13.22 10.39 1.71
CA SER A 16 13.79 11.59 2.34
C SER A 16 12.66 12.48 2.89
N GLU A 17 12.97 13.38 3.83
CA GLU A 17 12.04 14.47 4.14
C GLU A 17 11.72 15.23 2.84
N PRO A 18 10.44 15.57 2.57
CA PRO A 18 10.09 16.38 1.42
C PRO A 18 10.91 17.68 1.47
N THR A 19 11.93 17.76 0.62
CA THR A 19 12.99 18.78 0.73
C THR A 19 12.46 20.17 0.33
N ALA A 20 11.29 20.21 -0.29
CA ALA A 20 10.56 21.43 -0.58
C ALA A 20 9.57 21.73 0.57
N SER A 21 9.97 22.58 1.50
CA SER A 21 8.99 23.28 2.34
C SER A 21 8.09 24.09 1.40
N ILE A 22 6.82 23.73 1.25
CA ILE A 22 5.86 24.53 0.48
C ILE A 22 5.68 25.87 1.19
N ARG A 23 6.12 26.96 0.56
CA ARG A 23 6.21 28.30 1.17
C ARG A 23 5.04 29.20 0.78
N SER A 24 4.32 28.87 -0.28
CA SER A 24 3.18 29.65 -0.77
C SER A 24 2.05 28.75 -1.27
N MET A 25 0.87 29.34 -1.43
CA MET A 25 -0.27 28.65 -2.05
C MET A 25 0.02 28.31 -3.51
N ASP A 26 0.73 29.17 -4.23
CA ASP A 26 1.16 28.93 -5.61
C ASP A 26 1.99 27.66 -5.73
N GLU A 27 2.97 27.50 -4.83
CA GLU A 27 3.81 26.30 -4.79
C GLU A 27 2.96 25.07 -4.46
N LEU A 28 1.98 25.19 -3.55
CA LEU A 28 1.06 24.10 -3.23
C LEU A 28 0.25 23.67 -4.47
N LEU A 29 -0.38 24.62 -5.15
CA LEU A 29 -1.23 24.36 -6.29
C LEU A 29 -0.44 23.83 -7.49
N ALA A 30 0.80 24.31 -7.69
CA ALA A 30 1.68 23.79 -8.73
C ALA A 30 2.10 22.33 -8.44
N VAL A 31 2.42 21.99 -7.19
CA VAL A 31 2.73 20.61 -6.80
C VAL A 31 1.50 19.72 -6.91
N ALA A 32 0.35 20.17 -6.42
CA ALA A 32 -0.92 19.44 -6.57
C ALA A 32 -1.19 19.14 -8.04
N MET A 33 -1.18 20.17 -8.91
CA MET A 33 -1.40 20.00 -10.34
C MET A 33 -0.45 18.98 -11.00
N ALA A 34 0.82 18.96 -10.60
CA ALA A 34 1.78 17.97 -11.10
C ALA A 34 1.46 16.55 -10.61
N MET A 35 1.18 16.40 -9.31
CA MET A 35 0.83 15.11 -8.69
C MET A 35 -0.44 14.50 -9.28
N GLU A 36 -1.49 15.30 -9.44
CA GLU A 36 -2.78 14.86 -9.99
C GLU A 36 -2.65 14.41 -11.45
N LYS A 37 -1.91 15.17 -12.27
CA LYS A 37 -1.67 14.81 -13.68
C LYS A 37 -0.88 13.52 -13.83
N GLU A 38 0.19 13.38 -13.06
CA GLU A 38 1.01 12.16 -13.09
C GLU A 38 0.18 10.94 -12.66
N THR A 39 -0.65 11.09 -11.63
CA THR A 39 -1.53 10.03 -11.13
C THR A 39 -2.59 9.65 -12.17
N ALA A 40 -3.23 10.63 -12.81
CA ALA A 40 -4.18 10.41 -13.89
C ALA A 40 -3.56 9.66 -15.09
N GLU A 41 -2.35 10.06 -15.52
CA GLU A 41 -1.63 9.41 -16.61
C GLU A 41 -1.26 7.96 -16.26
N ARG A 42 -0.76 7.72 -15.03
CA ARG A 42 -0.42 6.38 -14.56
C ARG A 42 -1.66 5.48 -14.48
N TYR A 43 -2.80 5.98 -13.98
CA TYR A 43 -4.04 5.21 -13.95
C TYR A 43 -4.62 4.95 -15.33
N ALA A 44 -4.48 5.88 -16.27
CA ALA A 44 -4.86 5.63 -17.67
C ALA A 44 -4.02 4.50 -18.29
N GLY A 45 -2.70 4.50 -18.06
CA GLY A 45 -1.81 3.42 -18.50
C GLY A 45 -2.15 2.07 -17.86
N LEU A 46 -2.46 2.05 -16.56
CA LEU A 46 -2.89 0.83 -15.87
C LEU A 46 -4.25 0.33 -16.39
N ALA A 47 -5.21 1.22 -16.67
CA ALA A 47 -6.48 0.85 -17.26
C ALA A 47 -6.30 0.17 -18.63
N GLU A 48 -5.47 0.74 -19.50
CA GLU A 48 -5.15 0.16 -20.81
C GLU A 48 -4.47 -1.20 -20.70
N HIS A 49 -3.50 -1.32 -19.79
CA HIS A 49 -2.82 -2.58 -19.52
C HIS A 49 -3.81 -3.65 -19.04
N MET A 50 -4.70 -3.31 -18.10
CA MET A 50 -5.73 -4.24 -17.60
C MET A 50 -6.71 -4.70 -18.68
N ARG A 51 -7.10 -3.83 -19.62
CA ARG A 51 -7.89 -4.24 -20.80
C ARG A 51 -7.11 -5.23 -21.66
N THR A 52 -5.82 -4.96 -21.89
CA THR A 52 -4.94 -5.81 -22.72
C THR A 52 -4.80 -7.22 -22.15
N VAL A 53 -4.71 -7.36 -20.82
CA VAL A 53 -4.64 -8.66 -20.15
C VAL A 53 -6.01 -9.27 -19.81
N GLY A 54 -7.12 -8.66 -20.27
CA GLY A 54 -8.48 -9.20 -20.15
C GLY A 54 -9.18 -8.95 -18.81
N HIS A 55 -8.65 -8.07 -17.96
CA HIS A 55 -9.21 -7.68 -16.67
C HIS A 55 -10.11 -6.43 -16.79
N GLN A 56 -11.22 -6.55 -17.52
CA GLN A 56 -12.14 -5.44 -17.77
C GLN A 56 -12.71 -4.81 -16.50
N ASP A 57 -13.02 -5.62 -15.48
CA ASP A 57 -13.53 -5.14 -14.19
C ASP A 57 -12.51 -4.25 -13.47
N LEU A 58 -11.22 -4.55 -13.61
CA LEU A 58 -10.16 -3.75 -13.02
C LEU A 58 -9.84 -2.51 -13.86
N ALA A 59 -9.96 -2.60 -15.18
CA ALA A 59 -9.87 -1.42 -16.04
C ALA A 59 -10.94 -0.37 -15.67
N GLU A 60 -12.17 -0.80 -15.38
CA GLU A 60 -13.25 0.11 -14.95
C GLU A 60 -12.96 0.81 -13.61
N VAL A 61 -12.26 0.15 -12.69
CA VAL A 61 -11.78 0.75 -11.44
C VAL A 61 -10.78 1.86 -11.75
N PHE A 62 -9.77 1.58 -12.58
CA PHE A 62 -8.76 2.60 -12.94
C PHE A 62 -9.40 3.75 -13.74
N ASP A 63 -10.35 3.47 -14.64
CA ASP A 63 -11.09 4.53 -15.34
C ASP A 63 -11.88 5.42 -14.38
N ARG A 64 -12.39 4.88 -13.27
CA ARG A 64 -13.04 5.69 -12.23
C ARG A 64 -12.03 6.59 -11.53
N LEU A 65 -10.88 6.05 -11.13
CA LEU A 65 -9.81 6.84 -10.51
C LEU A 65 -9.33 7.95 -11.45
N VAL A 66 -9.14 7.67 -12.75
CA VAL A 66 -8.81 8.69 -13.75
C VAL A 66 -9.85 9.82 -13.78
N ARG A 67 -11.15 9.52 -13.66
CA ARG A 67 -12.19 10.56 -13.61
C ARG A 67 -12.12 11.39 -12.33
N GLU A 68 -11.79 10.76 -11.20
CA GLU A 68 -11.59 11.41 -9.91
C GLU A 68 -10.40 12.38 -9.98
N GLU A 69 -9.24 11.94 -10.48
CA GLU A 69 -8.05 12.80 -10.64
C GLU A 69 -8.29 13.94 -11.62
N ASN A 70 -8.99 13.72 -12.73
CA ASN A 70 -9.34 14.81 -13.65
C ASN A 70 -10.25 15.85 -12.96
N GLY A 71 -11.14 15.41 -12.07
CA GLY A 71 -11.92 16.31 -11.21
C GLY A 71 -11.02 17.12 -10.28
N HIS A 72 -9.98 16.52 -9.70
CA HIS A 72 -9.00 17.22 -8.87
C HIS A 72 -8.19 18.25 -9.67
N ILE A 73 -7.72 17.89 -10.87
CA ILE A 73 -7.06 18.81 -11.82
C ILE A 73 -7.93 20.04 -12.07
N ASP A 74 -9.23 19.85 -12.35
CA ASP A 74 -10.17 20.93 -12.58
C ASP A 74 -10.37 21.81 -11.33
N LEU A 75 -10.46 21.19 -10.14
CA LEU A 75 -10.56 21.90 -8.87
C LEU A 75 -9.32 22.76 -8.59
N VAL A 76 -8.11 22.20 -8.75
CA VAL A 76 -6.84 22.93 -8.58
C VAL A 76 -6.73 24.08 -9.59
N ALA A 77 -7.12 23.85 -10.85
CA ALA A 77 -7.12 24.89 -11.87
C ALA A 77 -8.10 26.04 -11.55
N ASN A 78 -9.30 25.71 -11.08
CA ASN A 78 -10.30 26.69 -10.64
C ASN A 78 -9.83 27.49 -9.44
N TRP A 79 -9.21 26.83 -8.46
CA TRP A 79 -8.70 27.48 -7.25
C TRP A 79 -7.57 28.46 -7.59
N SER A 80 -6.64 28.06 -8.44
CA SER A 80 -5.58 28.96 -8.91
C SER A 80 -6.15 30.19 -9.62
N ARG A 81 -7.16 30.02 -10.49
CA ARG A 81 -7.82 31.16 -11.15
C ARG A 81 -8.46 32.11 -10.15
N GLN A 82 -9.08 31.60 -9.08
CA GLN A 82 -9.73 32.45 -8.08
C GLN A 82 -8.73 33.28 -7.25
N ILE A 83 -7.56 32.74 -6.94
CA ILE A 83 -6.55 33.44 -6.15
C ILE A 83 -5.68 34.36 -7.03
N GLN A 84 -5.37 33.91 -8.25
CA GLN A 84 -4.28 34.47 -9.04
C GLN A 84 -4.71 35.05 -10.39
N ASP A 85 -5.96 34.86 -10.79
CA ASP A 85 -6.46 35.13 -12.14
C ASP A 85 -5.68 34.39 -13.26
N ARG A 86 -5.03 33.27 -12.91
CA ARG A 86 -4.29 32.41 -13.85
C ARG A 86 -4.35 30.94 -13.44
N ALA A 87 -4.17 30.05 -14.42
CA ALA A 87 -4.00 28.62 -14.15
C ALA A 87 -2.68 28.36 -13.40
N PRO A 88 -2.58 27.26 -12.62
CA PRO A 88 -1.33 26.91 -11.95
C PRO A 88 -0.27 26.64 -13.01
N GLU A 89 0.96 27.05 -12.72
CA GLU A 89 2.09 26.71 -13.57
C GLU A 89 2.25 25.19 -13.61
N VAL A 90 2.20 24.61 -14.82
CA VAL A 90 2.44 23.18 -15.00
C VAL A 90 3.94 22.97 -14.85
N ARG A 91 4.35 22.55 -13.67
CA ARG A 91 5.75 22.19 -13.43
C ARG A 91 6.01 20.78 -14.00
N PRO A 92 7.21 20.53 -14.52
CA PRO A 92 7.54 19.21 -15.03
C PRO A 92 7.58 18.20 -13.87
N PRO A 93 7.39 16.89 -14.12
CA PRO A 93 7.26 15.87 -13.07
C PRO A 93 8.43 15.85 -12.06
N GLU A 94 9.63 16.25 -12.50
CA GLU A 94 10.83 16.34 -11.65
C GLU A 94 10.76 17.47 -10.60
N ALA A 95 9.77 18.35 -10.71
CA ALA A 95 9.46 19.38 -9.71
C ALA A 95 8.58 18.87 -8.57
N VAL A 96 7.97 17.67 -8.71
CA VAL A 96 7.39 16.96 -7.58
C VAL A 96 8.55 16.55 -6.66
N PRO A 97 8.43 16.69 -5.33
CA PRO A 97 9.48 16.28 -4.42
C PRO A 97 9.92 14.83 -4.68
N ARG A 98 11.23 14.63 -4.87
CA ARG A 98 11.83 13.29 -5.00
C ARG A 98 11.39 12.43 -3.82
N GLY A 99 11.04 11.17 -4.08
CA GLY A 99 10.49 10.30 -3.05
C GLY A 99 8.96 10.29 -2.94
N VAL A 100 8.19 11.04 -3.74
CA VAL A 100 6.72 10.91 -3.80
C VAL A 100 6.29 9.86 -4.84
N PHE A 101 6.90 9.82 -6.03
CA PHE A 101 6.52 8.91 -7.12
C PHE A 101 7.64 8.04 -7.71
N ASP A 102 8.78 7.87 -7.01
CA ASP A 102 9.85 7.01 -7.55
C ASP A 102 9.36 5.56 -7.73
N ASP A 103 9.64 4.94 -8.88
CA ASP A 103 9.26 3.56 -9.20
C ASP A 103 9.98 2.49 -8.33
N GLU A 104 10.78 2.90 -7.34
CA GLU A 104 11.47 2.04 -6.36
C GLU A 104 10.51 1.07 -5.63
N GLY A 105 9.21 1.39 -5.59
CA GLY A 105 8.16 0.55 -5.03
C GLY A 105 7.96 -0.80 -5.75
N ILE A 106 8.35 -0.90 -7.02
CA ILE A 106 8.17 -2.10 -7.86
C ILE A 106 9.04 -3.27 -7.36
N HIS A 107 10.22 -2.98 -6.81
CA HIS A 107 11.14 -4.00 -6.26
C HIS A 107 10.67 -4.59 -4.93
N LEU A 108 9.80 -3.88 -4.22
CA LEU A 108 9.24 -4.31 -2.94
C LEU A 108 7.95 -5.14 -3.12
N VAL A 109 7.51 -5.38 -4.35
CA VAL A 109 6.42 -6.32 -4.65
C VAL A 109 7.05 -7.56 -5.27
N SER A 110 6.87 -8.70 -4.62
CA SER A 110 7.48 -9.95 -5.08
C SER A 110 7.09 -10.25 -6.53
N PRO A 111 8.05 -10.60 -7.42
CA PRO A 111 7.77 -11.02 -8.79
C PRO A 111 6.87 -12.25 -8.90
N GLU A 112 6.68 -13.00 -7.80
CA GLU A 112 5.80 -14.16 -7.72
C GLU A 112 4.30 -13.79 -7.75
N LEU A 113 3.96 -12.50 -7.59
CA LEU A 113 2.58 -12.02 -7.55
C LEU A 113 2.05 -11.73 -8.96
N VAL A 114 0.77 -12.05 -9.18
CA VAL A 114 0.09 -11.89 -10.48
C VAL A 114 0.06 -10.42 -10.90
N ASP A 115 0.17 -10.18 -12.20
CA ASP A 115 0.28 -8.88 -12.83
C ASP A 115 -0.77 -7.85 -12.33
N ALA A 116 -2.06 -8.19 -12.30
CA ALA A 116 -3.11 -7.33 -11.76
C ALA A 116 -2.93 -6.98 -10.27
N TYR A 117 -2.52 -7.96 -9.44
CA TYR A 117 -2.22 -7.72 -8.03
C TYR A 117 -1.03 -6.78 -7.89
N ARG A 118 0.02 -6.99 -8.69
CA ARG A 118 1.24 -6.19 -8.67
C ARG A 118 0.96 -4.76 -9.09
N SER A 119 0.21 -4.54 -10.17
CA SER A 119 -0.27 -3.22 -10.60
C SER A 119 -0.99 -2.47 -9.49
N LEU A 120 -1.91 -3.15 -8.80
CA LEU A 120 -2.64 -2.57 -7.66
C LEU A 120 -1.74 -2.32 -6.45
N ALA A 121 -0.78 -3.20 -6.17
CA ALA A 121 0.16 -3.02 -5.07
C ALA A 121 1.07 -1.81 -5.29
N VAL A 122 1.48 -1.55 -6.53
CA VAL A 122 2.22 -0.34 -6.92
C VAL A 122 1.33 0.90 -6.76
N ALA A 123 0.10 0.86 -7.27
CA ALA A 123 -0.85 1.97 -7.14
C ALA A 123 -1.11 2.34 -5.66
N VAL A 124 -1.36 1.36 -4.78
CA VAL A 124 -1.54 1.59 -3.33
C VAL A 124 -0.34 2.32 -2.72
N ARG A 125 0.89 1.98 -3.13
CA ARG A 125 2.10 2.61 -2.59
C ARG A 125 2.24 4.06 -3.03
N ASN A 126 1.86 4.36 -4.27
CA ASN A 126 1.88 5.73 -4.78
C ASN A 126 0.90 6.60 -3.97
N GLU A 127 -0.31 6.09 -3.73
CA GLU A 127 -1.28 6.77 -2.86
C GLU A 127 -0.79 6.93 -1.42
N GLU A 128 -0.16 5.91 -0.84
CA GLU A 128 0.40 6.01 0.51
C GLU A 128 1.51 7.06 0.62
N ARG A 129 2.26 7.30 -0.45
CA ARG A 129 3.32 8.33 -0.51
C ARG A 129 2.73 9.71 -0.72
N ALA A 130 1.74 9.85 -1.60
CA ALA A 130 0.98 11.07 -1.76
C ALA A 130 0.33 11.48 -0.42
N PHE A 131 -0.34 10.53 0.26
CA PHE A 131 -0.87 10.72 1.61
C PHE A 131 0.19 11.21 2.61
N ALA A 132 1.37 10.55 2.64
CA ALA A 132 2.45 10.93 3.55
C ALA A 132 2.98 12.34 3.26
N PHE A 133 3.09 12.70 1.99
CA PHE A 133 3.47 14.03 1.54
C PHE A 133 2.45 15.09 1.98
N TRP A 134 1.18 14.89 1.68
CA TRP A 134 0.12 15.83 2.07
C TRP A 134 -0.02 15.95 3.59
N SER A 135 0.13 14.84 4.31
CA SER A 135 0.16 14.85 5.79
C SER A 135 1.32 15.66 6.35
N TYR A 136 2.49 15.60 5.72
CA TYR A 136 3.63 16.44 6.08
C TYR A 136 3.34 17.93 5.83
N VAL A 137 2.77 18.28 4.68
CA VAL A 137 2.40 19.68 4.36
C VAL A 137 1.29 20.17 5.29
N ALA A 138 0.31 19.33 5.64
CA ALA A 138 -0.72 19.63 6.62
C ALA A 138 -0.13 19.96 8.00
N ALA A 139 0.89 19.23 8.44
CA ALA A 139 1.54 19.46 9.72
C ALA A 139 2.43 20.71 9.74
N TYR A 140 3.18 20.96 8.65
CA TYR A 140 4.26 21.95 8.63
C TYR A 140 4.04 23.15 7.70
N GLY A 141 2.88 23.24 7.05
CA GLY A 141 2.55 24.29 6.09
C GLY A 141 2.70 25.70 6.68
N ALA A 142 3.12 26.65 5.84
CA ALA A 142 3.44 28.02 6.27
C ALA A 142 2.22 28.80 6.80
N THR A 143 1.03 28.54 6.25
CA THR A 143 -0.22 29.21 6.61
C THR A 143 -1.31 28.20 6.97
N ALA A 144 -2.31 28.62 7.74
CA ALA A 144 -3.46 27.77 8.07
C ALA A 144 -4.23 27.33 6.82
N GLU A 145 -4.27 28.17 5.78
CA GLU A 145 -4.89 27.85 4.50
C GLU A 145 -4.17 26.72 3.78
N ILE A 146 -2.83 26.76 3.69
CA ILE A 146 -2.02 25.68 3.11
C ILE A 146 -2.20 24.37 3.88
N ARG A 147 -2.25 24.44 5.22
CA ARG A 147 -2.45 23.25 6.04
C ARG A 147 -3.81 22.60 5.76
N LYS A 148 -4.87 23.39 5.77
CA LYS A 148 -6.24 22.91 5.49
C LYS A 148 -6.38 22.36 4.07
N ALA A 149 -5.73 23.00 3.10
CA ALA A 149 -5.65 22.52 1.73
C ALA A 149 -5.01 21.13 1.65
N ALA A 150 -3.84 20.97 2.27
CA ALA A 150 -3.12 19.70 2.30
C ALA A 150 -3.85 18.61 3.09
N GLU A 151 -4.55 18.95 4.17
CA GLU A 151 -5.42 18.01 4.90
C GLU A 151 -6.51 17.43 4.01
N ARG A 152 -7.11 18.26 3.15
CA ARG A 152 -8.11 17.79 2.18
C ARG A 152 -7.49 16.81 1.19
N MET A 153 -6.35 17.16 0.59
CA MET A 153 -5.65 16.26 -0.34
C MET A 153 -5.30 14.94 0.33
N ALA A 154 -4.73 14.96 1.54
CA ALA A 154 -4.43 13.76 2.31
C ALA A 154 -5.67 12.87 2.53
N SER A 155 -6.84 13.47 2.76
CA SER A 155 -8.07 12.70 2.92
C SER A 155 -8.49 11.99 1.62
N GLU A 156 -8.32 12.62 0.46
CA GLU A 156 -8.65 12.02 -0.84
C GLU A 156 -7.70 10.83 -1.13
N GLU A 157 -6.38 11.00 -0.97
CA GLU A 157 -5.42 9.90 -1.20
C GLU A 157 -5.67 8.69 -0.28
N LEU A 158 -6.20 8.92 0.92
CA LEU A 158 -6.56 7.84 1.83
C LEU A 158 -7.76 7.03 1.31
N GLU A 159 -8.75 7.69 0.70
CA GLU A 159 -9.89 7.03 0.07
C GLU A 159 -9.49 6.30 -1.23
N HIS A 160 -8.58 6.87 -2.02
CA HIS A 160 -7.96 6.17 -3.15
C HIS A 160 -7.20 4.91 -2.69
N ALA A 161 -6.30 5.04 -1.71
CA ALA A 161 -5.54 3.93 -1.16
C ALA A 161 -6.47 2.83 -0.62
N LYS A 162 -7.56 3.19 0.04
CA LYS A 162 -8.58 2.26 0.55
C LYS A 162 -9.26 1.51 -0.60
N THR A 163 -9.69 2.22 -1.64
CA THR A 163 -10.28 1.63 -2.85
C THR A 163 -9.31 0.64 -3.50
N LEU A 164 -8.08 1.06 -3.75
CA LEU A 164 -7.06 0.22 -4.38
C LEU A 164 -6.68 -0.99 -3.52
N ARG A 165 -6.55 -0.85 -2.19
CA ARG A 165 -6.31 -2.00 -1.30
C ARG A 165 -7.44 -3.01 -1.36
N ARG A 166 -8.69 -2.56 -1.46
CA ARG A 166 -9.84 -3.45 -1.61
C ARG A 166 -9.80 -4.20 -2.94
N GLU A 167 -9.54 -3.50 -4.04
CA GLU A 167 -9.44 -4.14 -5.35
C GLU A 167 -8.21 -5.06 -5.43
N ARG A 168 -7.10 -4.72 -4.76
CA ARG A 168 -5.92 -5.60 -4.62
C ARG A 168 -6.27 -6.91 -3.95
N ARG A 169 -7.02 -6.86 -2.84
CA ARG A 169 -7.53 -8.06 -2.17
C ARG A 169 -8.44 -8.86 -3.09
N LYS A 170 -9.38 -8.24 -3.79
CA LYS A 170 -10.22 -8.97 -4.75
C LYS A 170 -9.40 -9.63 -5.87
N ALA A 171 -8.41 -8.94 -6.43
CA ALA A 171 -7.52 -9.50 -7.45
C ALA A 171 -6.76 -10.72 -6.90
N PHE A 172 -6.29 -10.65 -5.66
CA PHE A 172 -5.70 -11.77 -4.95
C PHE A 172 -6.65 -12.97 -4.88
N PHE A 173 -7.91 -12.78 -4.48
CA PHE A 173 -8.88 -13.89 -4.38
C PHE A 173 -9.43 -14.38 -5.73
N LYS A 174 -9.66 -13.50 -6.70
CA LYS A 174 -10.13 -13.87 -8.04
C LYS A 174 -9.14 -14.80 -8.74
N ASN A 175 -7.84 -14.55 -8.55
CA ASN A 175 -6.78 -15.43 -9.02
C ASN A 175 -6.78 -16.81 -8.32
N ARG A 176 -7.44 -16.96 -7.16
CA ARG A 176 -7.63 -18.28 -6.53
C ARG A 176 -8.71 -19.13 -7.21
N HIS A 177 -9.65 -18.49 -7.90
CA HIS A 177 -10.76 -19.15 -8.60
C HIS A 177 -10.48 -19.42 -10.09
N LEU A 178 -9.48 -18.74 -10.67
CA LEU A 178 -8.96 -19.03 -12.01
C LEU A 178 -8.10 -20.30 -11.96
N ARG A 179 -8.74 -21.44 -12.23
CA ARG A 179 -8.23 -22.83 -12.16
C ARG A 179 -6.74 -23.00 -12.49
N PRO A 180 -5.86 -23.20 -11.50
CA PRO A 180 -4.70 -24.06 -11.68
C PRO A 180 -5.20 -25.52 -11.73
N SER A 181 -4.49 -26.40 -12.43
CA SER A 181 -4.77 -27.85 -12.47
C SER A 181 -4.62 -28.55 -11.11
N VAL A 182 -4.00 -27.88 -10.13
CA VAL A 182 -3.79 -28.36 -8.76
C VAL A 182 -4.29 -27.28 -7.79
N GLN A 183 -5.32 -27.61 -7.04
CA GLN A 183 -5.80 -26.81 -5.91
C GLN A 183 -5.34 -27.50 -4.63
N GLU A 184 -4.66 -26.76 -3.76
CA GLU A 184 -4.21 -27.26 -2.46
C GLU A 184 -5.10 -26.69 -1.34
N THR A 185 -5.39 -27.53 -0.34
CA THR A 185 -5.97 -27.04 0.91
C THR A 185 -4.88 -26.29 1.65
N TYR A 186 -5.11 -25.01 1.96
CA TYR A 186 -4.14 -24.29 2.77
C TYR A 186 -4.28 -24.72 4.22
N ASP A 187 -3.21 -25.34 4.72
CA ASP A 187 -2.98 -25.47 6.14
C ASP A 187 -2.33 -24.17 6.65
N LEU A 188 -3.15 -23.27 7.19
CA LEU A 188 -2.68 -21.99 7.73
C LEU A 188 -1.65 -22.19 8.86
N SER A 189 -1.74 -23.29 9.61
CA SER A 189 -0.73 -23.63 10.61
C SER A 189 0.60 -23.96 9.96
N ALA A 190 0.58 -24.78 8.89
CA ALA A 190 1.78 -25.11 8.14
C ALA A 190 2.41 -23.87 7.47
N LEU A 191 1.59 -22.96 6.93
CA LEU A 191 2.09 -21.71 6.33
C LEU A 191 2.75 -20.78 7.36
N GLU A 192 2.19 -20.66 8.57
CA GLU A 192 2.82 -19.91 9.65
C GLU A 192 4.12 -20.58 10.14
N MET A 193 4.18 -21.91 10.14
CA MET A 193 5.42 -22.63 10.43
C MET A 193 6.47 -22.41 9.35
N GLU A 194 6.07 -22.38 8.08
CA GLU A 194 6.96 -22.06 6.96
C GLU A 194 7.56 -20.65 7.09
N VAL A 195 6.75 -19.67 7.52
CA VAL A 195 7.25 -18.33 7.86
C VAL A 195 8.27 -18.39 9.00
N CYS A 196 8.03 -19.16 10.06
CA CYS A 196 8.98 -19.37 11.15
C CYS A 196 10.32 -19.90 10.63
N THR A 197 10.30 -21.00 9.87
CA THR A 197 11.50 -21.64 9.32
C THR A 197 12.33 -20.65 8.50
N ARG A 198 11.68 -19.92 7.58
CA ARG A 198 12.36 -18.93 6.74
C ARG A 198 12.92 -17.77 7.55
N LEU A 199 12.21 -17.29 8.57
CA LEU A 199 12.74 -16.24 9.46
C LEU A 199 13.97 -16.71 10.24
N GLU A 200 14.00 -17.96 10.68
CA GLU A 200 15.18 -18.57 11.32
C GLU A 200 16.37 -18.64 10.34
N GLU A 201 16.15 -19.02 9.09
CA GLU A 201 17.18 -19.01 8.05
C GLU A 201 17.74 -17.59 7.80
N TYR A 202 16.86 -16.59 7.66
CA TYR A 202 17.26 -15.19 7.51
C TYR A 202 18.02 -14.67 8.75
N ALA A 203 17.66 -15.12 9.95
CA ALA A 203 18.38 -14.78 11.17
C ALA A 203 19.83 -15.30 11.16
N GLU A 204 20.09 -16.44 10.50
CA GLU A 204 21.45 -16.96 10.38
C GLU A 204 22.29 -16.23 9.34
N MET A 205 21.64 -15.74 8.27
CA MET A 205 22.28 -15.06 7.14
C MET A 205 22.47 -13.55 7.32
N SER A 206 21.76 -12.91 8.26
CA SER A 206 21.74 -11.45 8.44
C SER A 206 22.41 -10.98 9.73
N GLY A 207 22.75 -9.68 9.79
CA GLY A 207 23.23 -9.02 11.02
C GLY A 207 22.13 -8.79 12.08
N ASN A 208 20.86 -8.83 11.68
CA ASN A 208 19.68 -8.54 12.53
C ASN A 208 19.12 -9.82 13.18
N LYS A 209 20.00 -10.65 13.77
CA LYS A 209 19.64 -12.00 14.23
C LYS A 209 18.51 -12.03 15.24
N LYS A 210 18.44 -11.02 16.13
CA LYS A 210 17.47 -11.00 17.22
C LYS A 210 16.07 -10.71 16.68
N GLU A 211 15.94 -9.69 15.84
CA GLU A 211 14.67 -9.25 15.28
C GLU A 211 14.01 -10.36 14.46
N TYR A 212 14.80 -11.06 13.62
CA TYR A 212 14.27 -12.20 12.86
C TYR A 212 13.86 -13.38 13.75
N ARG A 213 14.60 -13.68 14.83
CA ARG A 213 14.24 -14.73 15.79
C ARG A 213 13.00 -14.40 16.60
N ASP A 214 12.81 -13.14 17.00
CA ASP A 214 11.62 -12.68 17.71
C ASP A 214 10.37 -12.86 16.81
N LEU A 215 10.48 -12.49 15.52
CA LEU A 215 9.42 -12.72 14.53
C LEU A 215 9.15 -14.21 14.28
N ALA A 216 10.21 -15.04 14.23
CA ALA A 216 10.07 -16.48 14.06
C ALA A 216 9.31 -17.11 15.24
N HIS A 217 9.61 -16.69 16.46
CA HIS A 217 8.91 -17.16 17.65
C HIS A 217 7.42 -16.78 17.65
N GLU A 218 7.08 -15.57 17.20
CA GLU A 218 5.69 -15.14 17.01
C GLU A 218 4.97 -16.03 15.98
N ALA A 219 5.59 -16.26 14.80
CA ALA A 219 5.05 -17.13 13.75
C ALA A 219 4.83 -18.58 14.24
N ARG A 220 5.79 -19.13 14.99
CA ARG A 220 5.68 -20.46 15.61
C ARG A 220 4.49 -20.54 16.57
N THR A 221 4.29 -19.50 17.38
CA THR A 221 3.17 -19.43 18.33
C THR A 221 1.83 -19.39 17.58
N LEU A 222 1.74 -18.60 16.51
CA LEU A 222 0.55 -18.55 15.66
C LEU A 222 0.24 -19.90 15.01
N SER A 223 1.26 -20.57 14.48
CA SER A 223 1.12 -21.91 13.90
C SER A 223 0.51 -22.90 14.90
N LEU A 224 1.06 -22.99 16.11
CA LEU A 224 0.56 -23.89 17.16
C LEU A 224 -0.89 -23.57 17.56
N ASN A 225 -1.24 -22.28 17.63
CA ASN A 225 -2.61 -21.85 17.92
C ASN A 225 -3.59 -22.22 16.80
N LEU A 226 -3.18 -22.07 15.53
CA LEU A 226 -3.98 -22.44 14.37
C LEU A 226 -4.13 -23.96 14.21
N ALA A 227 -3.12 -24.74 14.61
CA ALA A 227 -3.19 -26.19 14.63
C ALA A 227 -4.19 -26.70 15.68
N SER A 228 -4.28 -26.01 16.82
CA SER A 228 -5.15 -26.39 17.93
C SER A 228 -6.60 -25.95 17.73
N ASP A 229 -6.80 -24.80 17.10
CA ASP A 229 -8.11 -24.20 16.83
C ASP A 229 -8.07 -23.60 15.42
N ALA A 230 -8.65 -24.27 14.42
CA ALA A 230 -8.60 -23.79 13.04
C ALA A 230 -9.35 -22.45 12.89
N LEU A 231 -8.87 -21.57 12.01
CA LEU A 231 -9.54 -20.27 11.80
C LEU A 231 -10.92 -20.42 11.15
N GLN A 232 -11.07 -21.42 10.28
CA GLN A 232 -12.35 -21.78 9.66
C GLN A 232 -12.35 -23.24 9.19
N GLU A 233 -13.56 -23.80 9.10
CA GLU A 233 -13.82 -25.10 8.48
C GLU A 233 -14.95 -24.96 7.44
N PRO A 234 -14.80 -25.53 6.22
CA PRO A 234 -13.64 -26.27 5.74
C PRO A 234 -12.42 -25.36 5.49
N ALA A 235 -11.23 -25.97 5.44
CA ALA A 235 -9.99 -25.26 5.14
C ALA A 235 -10.10 -24.53 3.78
N PRO A 236 -9.56 -23.30 3.67
CA PRO A 236 -9.55 -22.57 2.41
C PRO A 236 -8.76 -23.34 1.34
N VAL A 237 -9.20 -23.22 0.09
CA VAL A 237 -8.55 -23.86 -1.07
C VAL A 237 -8.02 -22.78 -2.01
N GLY A 238 -6.88 -23.02 -2.67
CA GLY A 238 -6.35 -22.10 -3.67
C GLY A 238 -5.07 -22.59 -4.38
N PRO A 239 -4.43 -21.74 -5.19
CA PRO A 239 -3.15 -22.00 -5.83
C PRO A 239 -2.02 -22.15 -4.79
N ALA A 240 -0.90 -22.75 -5.15
CA ALA A 240 0.23 -22.90 -4.25
C ALA A 240 0.64 -21.55 -3.60
N PRO A 241 0.96 -21.54 -2.29
CA PRO A 241 1.39 -20.33 -1.59
C PRO A 241 2.72 -19.80 -2.15
N PRO A 242 3.02 -18.50 -1.98
CA PRO A 242 4.27 -17.92 -2.47
C PRO A 242 5.53 -18.52 -1.81
N ARG A 243 6.65 -18.52 -2.55
CA ARG A 243 7.91 -19.15 -2.12
C ARG A 243 8.85 -18.18 -1.44
N SER A 244 8.76 -16.89 -1.73
CA SER A 244 9.54 -15.87 -1.01
C SER A 244 8.93 -15.57 0.37
N LEU A 245 9.76 -15.29 1.38
CA LEU A 245 9.31 -14.94 2.73
C LEU A 245 8.40 -13.71 2.72
N GLU A 246 8.78 -12.66 1.98
CA GLU A 246 8.00 -11.43 1.88
C GLU A 246 6.62 -11.70 1.26
N ALA A 247 6.56 -12.42 0.14
CA ALA A 247 5.30 -12.73 -0.51
C ALA A 247 4.41 -13.63 0.34
N LEU A 248 4.99 -14.59 1.08
CA LEU A 248 4.22 -15.44 1.99
C LEU A 248 3.64 -14.62 3.15
N CYS A 249 4.40 -13.68 3.72
CA CYS A 249 3.91 -12.79 4.76
C CYS A 249 2.80 -11.85 4.24
N GLU A 250 2.96 -11.32 3.03
CA GLU A 250 1.94 -10.48 2.38
C GLU A 250 0.68 -11.28 2.06
N TRP A 251 0.83 -12.51 1.57
CA TRP A 251 -0.26 -13.45 1.32
C TRP A 251 -1.07 -13.74 2.59
N LEU A 252 -0.40 -14.04 3.71
CA LEU A 252 -1.05 -14.30 5.00
C LEU A 252 -1.77 -13.05 5.53
N ALA A 253 -1.16 -11.86 5.38
CA ALA A 253 -1.79 -10.61 5.80
C ALA A 253 -3.08 -10.33 5.01
N ASP A 254 -3.03 -10.40 3.67
CA ASP A 254 -4.23 -10.19 2.84
C ASP A 254 -5.31 -11.25 3.10
N TYR A 255 -4.90 -12.51 3.34
CA TYR A 255 -5.81 -13.59 3.71
C TYR A 255 -6.53 -13.32 5.03
N TYR A 256 -5.81 -12.96 6.10
CA TYR A 256 -6.43 -12.71 7.41
C TYR A 256 -7.32 -11.47 7.41
N ILE A 257 -6.96 -10.42 6.66
CA ILE A 257 -7.81 -9.23 6.51
C ILE A 257 -9.15 -9.61 5.89
N ASP A 258 -9.12 -10.36 4.80
CA ASP A 258 -10.35 -10.80 4.11
C ASP A 258 -11.21 -11.72 4.97
N ALA A 259 -10.58 -12.66 5.68
CA ALA A 259 -11.27 -13.50 6.65
C ALA A 259 -11.95 -12.66 7.75
N GLY A 260 -11.31 -11.59 8.22
CA GLY A 260 -11.89 -10.64 9.18
C GLY A 260 -13.11 -9.89 8.66
N GLU A 261 -13.26 -9.74 7.34
CA GLU A 261 -14.40 -9.08 6.71
C GLU A 261 -15.55 -10.07 6.44
N HIS A 262 -15.23 -11.31 6.05
CA HIS A 262 -16.20 -12.23 5.44
C HIS A 262 -16.56 -13.48 6.26
N LEU A 263 -15.81 -13.82 7.33
CA LEU A 263 -16.16 -14.96 8.17
C LEU A 263 -17.54 -14.78 8.83
N LEU A 264 -18.28 -15.89 8.92
CA LEU A 264 -19.68 -15.87 9.37
C LEU A 264 -19.84 -15.52 10.85
N SER A 265 -18.88 -15.95 11.69
CA SER A 265 -18.91 -15.73 13.13
C SER A 265 -18.18 -14.46 13.52
N GLN A 266 -18.76 -13.66 14.43
CA GLN A 266 -18.07 -12.49 14.99
C GLN A 266 -16.76 -12.89 15.66
N ALA A 267 -16.75 -13.96 16.46
CA ALA A 267 -15.55 -14.41 17.16
C ALA A 267 -14.44 -14.82 16.17
N ALA A 268 -14.82 -15.45 15.05
CA ALA A 268 -13.87 -15.83 14.00
C ALA A 268 -13.34 -14.59 13.24
N ARG A 269 -14.19 -13.58 13.00
CA ARG A 269 -13.76 -12.29 12.44
C ARG A 269 -12.80 -11.54 13.35
N ASP A 270 -13.09 -11.45 14.65
CA ASP A 270 -12.23 -10.80 15.64
C ASP A 270 -10.86 -11.50 15.71
N ARG A 271 -10.86 -12.84 15.67
CA ARG A 271 -9.64 -13.65 15.63
C ARG A 271 -8.84 -13.44 14.34
N ALA A 272 -9.50 -13.40 13.19
CA ALA A 272 -8.87 -13.08 11.91
C ALA A 272 -8.28 -11.66 11.90
N GLN A 273 -8.95 -10.68 12.50
CA GLN A 273 -8.43 -9.30 12.63
C GLN A 273 -7.20 -9.23 13.54
N ALA A 274 -7.16 -10.02 14.62
CA ALA A 274 -5.97 -10.14 15.46
C ALA A 274 -4.78 -10.73 14.68
N LEU A 275 -5.02 -11.81 13.91
CA LEU A 275 -4.01 -12.42 13.04
C LEU A 275 -3.53 -11.45 11.95
N ALA A 276 -4.45 -10.71 11.33
CA ALA A 276 -4.15 -9.69 10.34
C ALA A 276 -3.25 -8.59 10.91
N THR A 277 -3.53 -8.13 12.13
CA THR A 277 -2.72 -7.10 12.81
C THR A 277 -1.28 -7.57 12.98
N ILE A 278 -1.09 -8.82 13.41
CA ILE A 278 0.24 -9.42 13.58
C ILE A 278 0.94 -9.58 12.23
N ALA A 279 0.25 -10.14 11.23
CA ALA A 279 0.82 -10.36 9.90
C ALA A 279 1.24 -9.05 9.21
N VAL A 280 0.44 -7.98 9.32
CA VAL A 280 0.78 -6.65 8.78
C VAL A 280 2.00 -6.06 9.49
N LYS A 281 2.06 -6.16 10.82
CA LYS A 281 3.23 -5.70 11.60
C LYS A 281 4.49 -6.47 11.18
N ARG A 282 4.41 -7.80 11.07
CA ARG A 282 5.51 -8.66 10.60
C ARG A 282 5.98 -8.25 9.21
N LEU A 283 5.07 -8.07 8.25
CA LEU A 283 5.41 -7.65 6.90
C LEU A 283 6.13 -6.29 6.86
N ALA A 284 5.66 -5.32 7.66
CA ALA A 284 6.30 -4.02 7.77
C ALA A 284 7.74 -4.13 8.33
N LEU A 285 7.94 -4.97 9.35
CA LEU A 285 9.27 -5.19 9.93
C LEU A 285 10.21 -5.89 8.95
N ILE A 286 9.77 -6.94 8.26
CA ILE A 286 10.56 -7.64 7.24
C ILE A 286 11.00 -6.67 6.14
N ARG A 287 10.09 -5.82 5.65
CA ARG A 287 10.40 -4.80 4.62
C ARG A 287 11.41 -3.76 5.10
N ASN A 288 11.41 -3.43 6.39
CA ASN A 288 12.39 -2.52 6.96
C ASN A 288 13.77 -3.19 7.13
N LEU A 289 13.80 -4.43 7.59
CA LEU A 289 15.05 -5.20 7.76
C LEU A 289 15.72 -5.51 6.42
N GLY A 290 14.95 -5.69 5.35
CA GLY A 290 15.50 -5.87 4.00
C GLY A 290 16.12 -4.62 3.37
N ARG A 291 16.00 -3.44 4.01
CA ARG A 291 16.62 -2.18 3.56
C ARG A 291 18.01 -1.91 4.15
N THR A 292 18.39 -2.66 5.19
CA THR A 292 19.70 -2.57 5.89
C THR A 292 20.64 -3.68 5.47
#